data_AF-A0A6L6GBE3-F1
#
_entry.id   AF-A0A6L6GBE3-F1
#
_cell.length_a   1.000
_cell.length_b   1.000
_cell.length_c   1.000
_cell.angle_alpha   90.00
_cell.angle_beta   90.00
_cell.angle_gamma   90.00
#
_symmetry.space_group_name_H-M   'P 1'
#
loop_
_entity.id
_entity.type
_entity.pdbx_description
1 polymer ?
#
loop_
_entity_poly.entity_id
_entity_poly.type
_entity_poly.pdbx_seq_one_letter_code
_entity_poly.pdbx_strand_id
1 'polypeptide(L)'
;MADNSKDGMRQNIESIFINLFTSDETINELFDKMLKKKATYKEVDKFAEVIGNLLSVAIKQSIPDGETIEYDQLAILSDMLPKLLKNNHTLITDFGARVQKQLNNNFGVGLNAVKPKIDNDRVARIQEQILESVDNIGLENVISEPIINYSMSIVTSMIFENLEFQYNAGLSPRISRKSAGDCCEWCQNLTGVFEYTKHPEDIFKRHKFCRCLVEYQEPNSKKVNVHTRKNTSSEDYKRLYRERETERKVKRQKESAYRLSKYGSYNKY
;
A
#
# COMPACT_ATOMS: atom_id res chain seq x y z
N MET A 1 22.57 9.88 -27.61
CA MET A 1 23.30 9.06 -26.62
C MET A 1 22.49 9.09 -25.35
N ALA A 2 22.12 7.94 -24.79
CA ALA A 2 21.43 7.90 -23.50
C ALA A 2 22.37 8.48 -22.43
N ASP A 3 21.86 9.40 -21.61
CA ASP A 3 22.59 9.89 -20.44
C ASP A 3 22.59 8.78 -19.38
N ASN A 4 23.73 8.10 -19.23
CA ASN A 4 23.92 7.03 -18.24
C ASN A 4 24.22 7.57 -16.83
N SER A 5 24.05 8.88 -16.59
CA SER A 5 24.09 9.44 -15.25
C SER A 5 22.91 8.95 -14.40
N LYS A 6 23.08 8.96 -13.07
CA LYS A 6 22.01 8.67 -12.09
C LYS A 6 20.75 9.50 -12.34
N ASP A 7 20.92 10.78 -12.68
CA ASP A 7 19.80 11.68 -12.96
C ASP A 7 19.16 11.39 -14.33
N GLY A 8 19.96 11.02 -15.34
CA GLY A 8 19.49 10.60 -16.65
C GLY A 8 18.63 9.33 -16.59
N MET A 9 19.11 8.28 -15.92
CA MET A 9 18.36 7.03 -15.72
C MET A 9 17.05 7.28 -14.96
N ARG A 10 17.08 8.14 -13.93
CA ARG A 10 15.88 8.50 -13.18
C ARG A 10 14.84 9.23 -14.00
N GLN A 11 15.24 10.25 -14.75
CA GLN A 11 14.33 10.99 -15.61
C GLN A 11 13.72 10.07 -16.68
N ASN A 12 14.51 9.13 -17.20
CA ASN A 12 14.04 8.13 -18.16
C ASN A 12 12.96 7.23 -17.55
N ILE A 13 13.20 6.62 -16.38
CA ILE A 13 12.20 5.79 -15.67
C ILE A 13 10.93 6.59 -15.37
N GLU A 14 11.06 7.82 -14.85
CA GLU A 14 9.90 8.67 -14.53
C GLU A 14 9.09 9.01 -15.78
N SER A 15 9.75 9.33 -16.91
CA SER A 15 9.08 9.62 -18.18
C SER A 15 8.35 8.40 -18.74
N ILE A 16 9.01 7.23 -18.77
CA ILE A 16 8.39 5.98 -19.24
C ILE A 16 7.19 5.63 -18.35
N PHE A 17 7.32 5.71 -17.02
CA PHE A 17 6.23 5.44 -16.10
C PHE A 17 5.02 6.36 -16.34
N ILE A 18 5.24 7.66 -16.52
CA ILE A 18 4.16 8.62 -16.77
C ILE A 18 3.44 8.28 -18.09
N ASN A 19 4.18 7.97 -19.15
CA ASN A 19 3.59 7.58 -20.43
C ASN A 19 2.73 6.32 -20.27
N LEU A 20 3.29 5.27 -19.65
CA LEU A 20 2.55 4.03 -19.38
C LEU A 20 1.29 4.30 -18.54
N PHE A 21 1.43 5.03 -17.43
CA PHE A 21 0.33 5.35 -16.52
C PHE A 21 -0.80 6.11 -17.21
N THR A 22 -0.47 7.10 -18.03
CA THR A 22 -1.47 7.96 -18.69
C THR A 22 -2.18 7.26 -19.85
N SER A 23 -1.53 6.28 -20.48
CA SER A 23 -2.12 5.47 -21.55
C SER A 23 -2.84 4.21 -21.09
N ASP A 24 -2.74 3.82 -19.81
CA ASP A 24 -3.26 2.54 -19.32
C ASP A 24 -4.80 2.58 -19.17
N GLU A 25 -5.49 1.78 -19.98
CA GLU A 25 -6.96 1.68 -19.96
C GLU A 25 -7.50 1.17 -18.62
N THR A 26 -6.78 0.25 -17.96
CA THR A 26 -7.20 -0.29 -16.65
C THR A 26 -7.18 0.81 -15.59
N ILE A 27 -6.15 1.66 -15.59
CA ILE A 27 -6.08 2.84 -14.71
C ILE A 27 -7.29 3.75 -14.94
N ASN A 28 -7.62 4.06 -16.20
CA ASN A 28 -8.77 4.89 -16.52
C ASN A 28 -10.08 4.29 -15.99
N GLU A 29 -10.32 2.99 -16.19
CA GLU A 29 -11.50 2.29 -15.66
C GLU A 29 -11.58 2.32 -14.12
N LEU A 30 -10.44 2.18 -13.44
CA LEU A 30 -10.36 2.23 -11.97
C LEU A 30 -10.69 3.63 -11.44
N PHE A 31 -10.18 4.69 -12.07
CA PHE A 31 -10.55 6.06 -11.75
C PHE A 31 -12.04 6.32 -12.01
N ASP A 32 -12.58 5.80 -13.10
CA ASP A 32 -13.99 5.89 -13.44
C ASP A 32 -14.90 5.27 -12.37
N LYS A 33 -14.58 4.05 -11.92
CA LYS A 33 -15.29 3.38 -10.82
C LYS A 33 -15.20 4.17 -9.52
N MET A 34 -14.03 4.71 -9.21
CA MET A 34 -13.83 5.56 -8.03
C MET A 34 -14.67 6.83 -8.13
N LEU A 35 -14.69 7.53 -9.26
CA LEU A 35 -15.49 8.74 -9.47
C LEU A 35 -16.99 8.46 -9.37
N LYS A 36 -17.43 7.31 -9.91
CA LYS A 36 -18.81 6.81 -9.81
C LYS A 36 -19.17 6.30 -8.40
N LYS A 37 -18.25 6.36 -7.43
CA LYS A 37 -18.40 5.87 -6.04
C LYS A 37 -18.77 4.37 -5.95
N LYS A 38 -18.33 3.58 -6.92
CA LYS A 38 -18.56 2.13 -7.02
C LYS A 38 -17.32 1.29 -6.68
N ALA A 39 -16.16 1.92 -6.52
CA ALA A 39 -14.92 1.24 -6.18
C ALA A 39 -14.94 0.70 -4.75
N THR A 40 -14.38 -0.51 -4.56
CA THR A 40 -14.08 -1.08 -3.24
C THR A 40 -12.57 -1.32 -3.10
N TYR A 41 -12.15 -2.00 -2.03
CA TYR A 41 -10.76 -2.44 -1.91
C TYR A 41 -10.32 -3.39 -3.04
N LYS A 42 -11.24 -4.00 -3.77
CA LYS A 42 -10.92 -4.74 -5.01
C LYS A 42 -10.25 -3.83 -6.05
N GLU A 43 -10.83 -2.66 -6.31
CA GLU A 43 -10.26 -1.68 -7.22
C GLU A 43 -8.94 -1.10 -6.67
N VAL A 44 -8.81 -0.92 -5.35
CA VAL A 44 -7.55 -0.46 -4.74
C VAL A 44 -6.43 -1.49 -4.89
N ASP A 45 -6.72 -2.78 -4.66
CA ASP A 45 -5.75 -3.88 -4.84
C ASP A 45 -5.34 -4.01 -6.32
N LYS A 46 -6.30 -3.89 -7.24
CA LYS A 46 -5.99 -3.90 -8.68
C LYS A 46 -5.16 -2.70 -9.10
N PHE A 47 -5.48 -1.51 -8.60
CA PHE A 47 -4.68 -0.30 -8.84
C PHE A 47 -3.25 -0.49 -8.34
N ALA A 48 -3.06 -1.04 -7.15
CA ALA A 48 -1.74 -1.29 -6.60
C ALA A 48 -0.94 -2.32 -7.42
N GLU A 49 -1.56 -3.41 -7.87
CA GLU A 49 -0.94 -4.37 -8.77
C GLU A 49 -0.47 -3.70 -10.07
N VAL A 50 -1.35 -2.94 -10.73
CA VAL A 50 -1.03 -2.23 -11.98
C VAL A 50 0.11 -1.23 -11.76
N ILE A 51 0.07 -0.42 -10.70
CA ILE A 51 1.13 0.55 -10.38
C ILE A 51 2.49 -0.11 -10.13
N GLY A 52 2.50 -1.25 -9.43
CA GLY A 52 3.70 -2.05 -9.27
C GLY A 52 4.24 -2.58 -10.60
N ASN A 53 3.36 -3.08 -11.46
CA ASN A 53 3.72 -3.60 -12.78
C ASN A 53 4.26 -2.49 -13.70
N LEU A 54 3.59 -1.34 -13.78
CA LEU A 54 4.02 -0.21 -14.61
C LEU A 54 5.41 0.31 -14.19
N LEU A 55 5.67 0.43 -12.88
CA LEU A 55 7.01 0.81 -12.41
C LEU A 55 8.06 -0.24 -12.80
N SER A 56 7.71 -1.52 -12.70
CA SER A 56 8.61 -2.62 -13.07
C SER A 56 8.93 -2.61 -14.57
N VAL A 57 7.94 -2.34 -15.41
CA VAL A 57 8.11 -2.18 -16.87
C VAL A 57 8.96 -0.94 -17.17
N ALA A 58 8.72 0.18 -16.49
CA ALA A 58 9.50 1.41 -16.68
C ALA A 58 10.99 1.22 -16.33
N ILE A 59 11.28 0.50 -15.24
CA ILE A 59 12.66 0.14 -14.88
C ILE A 59 13.28 -0.73 -15.97
N LYS A 60 12.60 -1.80 -16.40
CA LYS A 60 13.10 -2.70 -17.45
C LYS A 60 13.40 -1.98 -18.77
N GLN A 61 12.48 -1.14 -19.24
CA GLN A 61 12.65 -0.36 -20.48
C GLN A 61 13.74 0.72 -20.37
N SER A 62 14.13 1.11 -19.16
CA SER A 62 15.21 2.06 -18.95
C SER A 62 16.61 1.46 -19.02
N ILE A 63 16.73 0.12 -18.97
CA ILE A 63 18.01 -0.60 -19.01
C ILE A 63 18.38 -0.83 -20.49
N PRO A 64 19.54 -0.32 -20.96
CA PRO A 64 20.07 -0.62 -22.29
C PRO A 64 20.25 -2.14 -22.47
N ASP A 65 19.85 -2.68 -23.63
CA ASP A 65 19.96 -4.11 -24.02
C ASP A 65 19.04 -5.13 -23.34
N GLY A 66 18.12 -4.72 -22.45
CA GLY A 66 16.87 -5.44 -22.10
C GLY A 66 16.97 -6.83 -21.44
N GLU A 67 18.12 -7.51 -21.52
CA GLU A 67 18.32 -8.90 -21.10
C GLU A 67 19.32 -9.04 -19.95
N THR A 68 20.24 -8.09 -19.77
CA THR A 68 21.22 -8.07 -18.68
C THR A 68 21.33 -6.68 -18.07
N ILE A 69 21.53 -6.61 -16.75
CA ILE A 69 21.74 -5.37 -16.02
C ILE A 69 23.13 -5.41 -15.39
N GLU A 70 23.95 -4.41 -15.70
CA GLU A 70 25.31 -4.32 -15.17
C GLU A 70 25.30 -3.90 -13.69
N TYR A 71 26.35 -4.25 -12.94
CA TYR A 71 26.44 -3.93 -11.50
C TYR A 71 26.27 -2.44 -11.20
N ASP A 72 26.89 -1.57 -12.00
CA ASP A 72 26.80 -0.12 -11.83
C ASP A 72 25.35 0.39 -12.03
N GLN A 73 24.60 -0.23 -12.95
CA GLN A 73 23.18 0.08 -13.17
C GLN A 73 22.30 -0.41 -12.02
N LEU A 74 22.61 -1.59 -11.44
CA LEU A 74 21.95 -2.09 -10.22
C LEU A 74 22.18 -1.17 -9.03
N ALA A 75 23.41 -0.65 -8.86
CA ALA A 75 23.73 0.28 -7.78
C ALA A 75 22.96 1.61 -7.92
N ILE A 76 22.89 2.16 -9.14
CA ILE A 76 22.10 3.37 -9.44
C ILE A 76 20.61 3.11 -9.18
N LEU A 77 20.06 2.00 -9.67
CA LEU A 77 18.66 1.62 -9.45
C LEU A 77 18.35 1.46 -7.96
N SER A 78 19.22 0.77 -7.22
CA SER A 78 19.06 0.54 -5.78
C SER A 78 19.00 1.85 -5.00
N ASP A 79 19.85 2.83 -5.34
CA ASP A 79 19.80 4.16 -4.72
C ASP A 79 18.50 4.91 -5.02
N MET A 80 17.98 4.78 -6.25
CA MET A 80 16.75 5.46 -6.68
C MET A 80 15.47 4.82 -6.15
N LEU A 81 15.51 3.53 -5.83
CA LEU A 81 14.36 2.71 -5.47
C LEU A 81 13.51 3.29 -4.32
N PRO A 82 14.07 3.83 -3.22
CA PRO A 82 13.26 4.42 -2.14
C PRO A 82 12.35 5.54 -2.63
N LYS A 83 12.82 6.36 -3.57
CA LYS A 83 12.02 7.46 -4.12
C LYS A 83 10.92 6.94 -5.05
N LEU A 84 11.24 5.97 -5.90
CA LEU A 84 10.28 5.33 -6.80
C LEU A 84 9.16 4.62 -6.02
N LEU A 85 9.52 3.82 -5.01
CA LEU A 85 8.57 3.12 -4.15
C LEU A 85 7.72 4.08 -3.30
N LYS A 86 8.30 5.19 -2.85
CA LYS A 86 7.55 6.26 -2.16
C LYS A 86 6.51 6.93 -3.07
N ASN A 87 6.82 7.12 -4.35
CA ASN A 87 5.85 7.63 -5.31
C ASN A 87 4.68 6.64 -5.50
N ASN A 88 4.97 5.34 -5.69
CA ASN A 88 3.94 4.30 -5.71
C ASN A 88 3.09 4.28 -4.45
N HIS A 89 3.73 4.33 -3.27
CA HIS A 89 3.03 4.44 -1.99
C HIS A 89 2.06 5.63 -1.98
N THR A 90 2.50 6.80 -2.45
CA THR A 90 1.67 8.00 -2.48
C THR A 90 0.48 7.83 -3.42
N LEU A 91 0.70 7.35 -4.65
CA LEU A 91 -0.39 7.10 -5.61
C LEU A 91 -1.43 6.12 -5.06
N ILE A 92 -0.98 4.99 -4.52
CA ILE A 92 -1.85 3.92 -4.00
C ILE A 92 -2.62 4.41 -2.77
N THR A 93 -1.94 5.10 -1.85
CA THR A 93 -2.62 5.60 -0.64
C THR A 93 -3.53 6.79 -0.91
N ASP A 94 -3.31 7.58 -1.96
CA ASP A 94 -4.23 8.64 -2.39
C ASP A 94 -5.49 8.06 -3.01
N PHE A 95 -5.35 7.09 -3.92
CA PHE A 95 -6.49 6.38 -4.51
C PHE A 95 -7.29 5.63 -3.43
N GLY A 96 -6.60 4.84 -2.60
CA GLY A 96 -7.21 4.07 -1.52
C GLY A 96 -7.89 4.94 -0.47
N ALA A 97 -7.34 6.11 -0.14
CA ALA A 97 -7.98 7.03 0.81
C ALA A 97 -9.29 7.60 0.28
N ARG A 98 -9.39 7.86 -1.04
CA ARG A 98 -10.64 8.29 -1.67
C ARG A 98 -11.69 7.18 -1.60
N VAL A 99 -11.31 5.96 -1.94
CA VAL A 99 -12.20 4.77 -1.86
C VAL A 99 -12.65 4.52 -0.42
N GLN A 100 -11.75 4.48 0.55
CA GLN A 100 -12.11 4.27 1.97
C GLN A 100 -13.02 5.37 2.51
N LYS A 101 -12.81 6.63 2.11
CA LYS A 101 -13.72 7.73 2.49
C LYS A 101 -15.12 7.53 1.89
N GLN A 102 -15.22 7.04 0.66
CA GLN A 102 -16.51 6.71 0.04
C GLN A 102 -17.20 5.57 0.79
N LEU A 103 -16.46 4.50 1.11
CA LEU A 103 -16.98 3.38 1.90
C LEU A 103 -17.49 3.86 3.28
N ASN A 104 -16.71 4.66 4.01
CA ASN A 104 -17.12 5.24 5.30
C ASN A 104 -18.41 6.07 5.20
N ASN A 105 -18.59 6.82 4.10
CA ASN A 105 -19.80 7.60 3.86
C ASN A 105 -20.99 6.72 3.50
N ASN A 106 -20.80 5.71 2.66
CA ASN A 106 -21.84 4.75 2.28
C ASN A 106 -22.36 4.00 3.51
N PHE A 107 -21.49 3.74 4.50
CA PHE A 107 -21.87 3.10 5.76
C PHE A 107 -22.38 4.06 6.83
N GLY A 108 -22.54 5.36 6.51
CA GLY A 108 -23.09 6.36 7.42
C GLY A 108 -22.21 6.70 8.63
N VAL A 109 -20.91 6.35 8.56
CA VAL A 109 -19.96 6.53 9.66
C VAL A 109 -19.23 7.88 9.54
N GLY A 110 -19.08 8.43 8.32
CA GLY A 110 -18.57 9.79 8.09
C GLY A 110 -17.11 10.01 8.52
N LEU A 111 -16.32 8.94 8.61
CA LEU A 111 -14.91 8.96 9.01
C LEU A 111 -13.99 9.27 7.83
N ASN A 112 -12.90 10.01 8.05
CA ASN A 112 -11.86 10.11 7.03
C ASN A 112 -11.05 8.82 6.97
N ALA A 113 -10.44 8.59 5.80
CA ALA A 113 -9.52 7.48 5.61
C ALA A 113 -8.19 7.74 6.30
N VAL A 114 -7.61 6.69 6.87
CA VAL A 114 -6.24 6.68 7.39
C VAL A 114 -5.32 6.19 6.29
N LYS A 115 -4.25 6.94 6.02
CA LYS A 115 -3.14 6.47 5.17
C LYS A 115 -2.08 5.78 6.04
N PRO A 116 -1.64 4.56 5.66
CA PRO A 116 -0.52 3.91 6.33
C PRO A 116 0.77 4.73 6.12
N LYS A 117 1.74 4.53 7.03
CA LYS A 117 3.09 5.04 6.82
C LYS A 117 3.82 4.11 5.84
N ILE A 118 4.81 4.65 5.15
CA ILE A 118 5.73 3.85 4.35
C ILE A 118 6.50 2.86 5.24
N ASP A 119 6.59 1.61 4.78
CA ASP A 119 7.39 0.55 5.39
C ASP A 119 8.83 0.64 4.86
N ASN A 120 9.67 1.41 5.56
CA ASN A 120 11.07 1.62 5.17
C ASN A 120 11.91 0.35 5.28
N ASP A 121 11.56 -0.56 6.20
CA ASP A 121 12.30 -1.82 6.38
C ASP A 121 12.06 -2.72 5.16
N ARG A 122 10.83 -2.73 4.63
CA ARG A 122 10.53 -3.43 3.38
C ARG A 122 11.21 -2.79 2.18
N VAL A 123 11.27 -1.46 2.11
CA VAL A 123 12.03 -0.75 1.05
C VAL A 123 13.50 -1.18 1.09
N ALA A 124 14.14 -1.16 2.27
CA ALA A 124 15.53 -1.57 2.45
C ALA A 124 15.76 -3.03 2.01
N ARG A 125 14.90 -3.96 2.41
CA ARG A 125 15.00 -5.37 1.99
C ARG A 125 14.90 -5.55 0.47
N ILE A 126 14.10 -4.74 -0.23
CA ILE A 126 14.04 -4.80 -1.70
C ILE A 126 15.33 -4.26 -2.32
N GLN A 127 15.91 -3.20 -1.75
CA GLN A 127 17.22 -2.69 -2.20
C GLN A 127 18.32 -3.75 -2.04
N GLU A 128 18.39 -4.41 -0.88
CA GLU A 128 19.32 -5.50 -0.61
C GLU A 128 19.13 -6.64 -1.60
N GLN A 129 17.88 -7.11 -1.80
CA GLN A 129 17.58 -8.20 -2.74
C GLN A 129 18.00 -7.88 -4.18
N ILE A 130 17.86 -6.63 -4.63
CA ILE A 130 18.30 -6.20 -5.96
C ILE A 130 19.83 -6.20 -6.05
N LEU A 131 20.53 -5.74 -5.01
CA LEU A 131 22.00 -5.74 -4.99
C LEU A 131 22.62 -7.13 -4.87
N GLU A 132 21.93 -8.08 -4.24
CA GLU A 132 22.41 -9.47 -4.09
C GLU A 132 22.18 -10.33 -5.35
N SER A 133 21.39 -9.85 -6.31
CA SER A 133 20.99 -10.60 -7.50
C SER A 133 21.94 -10.52 -8.71
N VAL A 134 23.14 -9.96 -8.52
CA VAL A 134 24.15 -9.72 -9.58
C VAL A 134 24.46 -10.99 -10.38
N ASP A 135 24.37 -12.17 -9.75
CA ASP A 135 24.67 -13.46 -10.36
C ASP A 135 23.44 -14.18 -10.98
N ASN A 136 22.21 -13.66 -10.80
CA ASN A 136 20.97 -14.33 -11.22
C ASN A 136 20.24 -13.52 -12.30
N ILE A 137 20.49 -13.89 -13.57
CA ILE A 137 19.88 -13.28 -14.76
C ILE A 137 18.38 -13.66 -14.81
N GLY A 138 17.55 -12.73 -14.33
CA GLY A 138 16.10 -12.81 -14.40
C GLY A 138 15.41 -11.59 -13.80
N LEU A 139 15.27 -10.53 -14.61
CA LEU A 139 14.66 -9.23 -14.21
C LEU A 139 13.26 -9.38 -13.57
N GLU A 140 12.51 -10.43 -13.94
CA GLU A 140 11.18 -10.72 -13.41
C GLU A 140 11.18 -11.01 -11.89
N ASN A 141 12.03 -11.93 -11.45
CA ASN A 141 12.04 -12.42 -10.07
C ASN A 141 12.75 -11.46 -9.10
N VAL A 142 13.64 -10.65 -9.64
CA VAL A 142 14.51 -9.72 -8.91
C VAL A 142 13.88 -8.35 -8.75
N ILE A 143 13.28 -7.82 -9.82
CA ILE A 143 12.78 -6.44 -9.84
C ILE A 143 11.26 -6.44 -9.78
N SER A 144 10.59 -7.16 -10.70
CA SER A 144 9.15 -7.00 -10.90
C SER A 144 8.32 -7.47 -9.71
N GLU A 145 8.53 -8.71 -9.26
CA GLU A 145 7.69 -9.26 -8.19
C GLU A 145 7.86 -8.57 -6.84
N PRO A 146 9.08 -8.22 -6.37
CA PRO A 146 9.22 -7.44 -5.14
C PRO A 146 8.51 -6.08 -5.19
N ILE A 147 8.55 -5.39 -6.34
CA ILE A 147 7.86 -4.09 -6.53
C ILE A 147 6.34 -4.27 -6.54
N ILE A 148 5.81 -5.25 -7.28
CA ILE A 148 4.37 -5.54 -7.31
C ILE A 148 3.87 -5.94 -5.91
N ASN A 149 4.59 -6.84 -5.25
CA ASN A 149 4.25 -7.31 -3.92
C ASN A 149 4.32 -6.20 -2.87
N TYR A 150 5.30 -5.29 -2.96
CA TYR A 150 5.35 -4.07 -2.17
C TYR A 150 4.11 -3.21 -2.39
N SER A 151 3.77 -2.91 -3.64
CA SER A 151 2.58 -2.12 -3.97
C SER A 151 1.30 -2.72 -3.38
N MET A 152 1.08 -4.03 -3.54
CA MET A 152 -0.10 -4.70 -2.97
C MET A 152 -0.08 -4.72 -1.42
N SER A 153 1.10 -4.79 -0.80
CA SER A 153 1.21 -4.75 0.66
C SER A 153 0.77 -3.41 1.26
N ILE A 154 0.90 -2.30 0.52
CA ILE A 154 0.42 -0.98 0.93
C ILE A 154 -1.10 -0.99 1.14
N VAL A 155 -1.83 -1.70 0.28
CA VAL A 155 -3.28 -1.86 0.39
C VAL A 155 -3.65 -2.62 1.65
N THR A 156 -2.94 -3.70 1.95
CA THR A 156 -3.19 -4.49 3.16
C THR A 156 -2.86 -3.70 4.43
N SER A 157 -1.76 -2.94 4.45
CA SER A 157 -1.44 -2.01 5.53
C SER A 157 -2.50 -0.92 5.69
N MET A 158 -3.05 -0.41 4.59
CA MET A 158 -4.14 0.56 4.64
C MET A 158 -5.42 -0.03 5.23
N ILE A 159 -5.78 -1.27 4.86
CA ILE A 159 -6.93 -1.97 5.43
C ILE A 159 -6.74 -2.11 6.95
N PHE A 160 -5.59 -2.64 7.38
CA PHE A 160 -5.28 -2.80 8.80
C PHE A 160 -5.43 -1.48 9.58
N GLU A 161 -4.80 -0.41 9.11
CA GLU A 161 -4.82 0.90 9.77
C GLU A 161 -6.21 1.53 9.84
N ASN A 162 -7.09 1.28 8.86
CA ASN A 162 -8.46 1.77 8.89
C ASN A 162 -9.36 0.92 9.79
N LEU A 163 -9.18 -0.40 9.82
CA LEU A 163 -9.90 -1.29 10.71
C LEU A 163 -9.55 -1.04 12.18
N GLU A 164 -8.25 -0.94 12.50
CA GLU A 164 -7.78 -0.60 13.84
C GLU A 164 -8.39 0.73 14.29
N PHE A 165 -8.35 1.72 13.40
CA PHE A 165 -8.85 3.03 13.68
C PHE A 165 -10.36 3.07 13.92
N GLN A 166 -11.14 2.35 13.11
CA GLN A 166 -12.58 2.22 13.30
C GLN A 166 -12.94 1.45 14.58
N TYR A 167 -12.23 0.37 14.86
CA TYR A 167 -12.38 -0.38 16.10
C TYR A 167 -12.12 0.53 17.31
N ASN A 168 -11.06 1.34 17.28
CA ASN A 168 -10.74 2.30 18.33
C ASN A 168 -11.78 3.45 18.46
N ALA A 169 -12.51 3.75 17.38
CA ALA A 169 -13.67 4.64 17.41
C ALA A 169 -14.94 3.96 17.96
N GLY A 170 -14.89 2.66 18.24
CA GLY A 170 -15.97 1.89 18.83
C GLY A 170 -16.81 1.09 17.84
N LEU A 171 -16.40 0.99 16.57
CA LEU A 171 -17.10 0.21 15.56
C LEU A 171 -16.71 -1.27 15.62
N SER A 172 -17.51 -2.11 14.95
CA SER A 172 -17.25 -3.54 14.82
C SER A 172 -16.91 -3.90 13.36
N PRO A 173 -15.75 -3.49 12.84
CA PRO A 173 -15.42 -3.72 11.44
C PRO A 173 -15.06 -5.20 11.17
N ARG A 174 -15.21 -5.60 9.91
CA ARG A 174 -14.97 -6.98 9.45
C ARG A 174 -13.98 -6.99 8.29
N ILE A 175 -13.20 -8.07 8.23
CA ILE A 175 -12.23 -8.34 7.17
C ILE A 175 -12.77 -9.50 6.34
N SER A 176 -12.70 -9.39 5.01
CA SER A 176 -12.88 -10.54 4.12
C SER A 176 -11.57 -10.81 3.39
N ARG A 177 -11.15 -12.07 3.33
CA ARG A 177 -10.04 -12.50 2.47
C ARG A 177 -10.55 -13.50 1.47
N LYS A 178 -10.28 -13.23 0.18
CA LYS A 178 -10.73 -14.05 -0.95
C LYS A 178 -9.52 -14.61 -1.69
N SER A 179 -9.62 -15.89 -2.05
CA SER A 179 -8.62 -16.54 -2.90
C SER A 179 -8.63 -15.93 -4.31
N ALA A 180 -7.48 -15.98 -4.97
CA ALA A 180 -7.36 -15.65 -6.38
C ALA A 180 -7.76 -16.83 -7.30
N GLY A 181 -8.06 -18.02 -6.73
CA GLY A 181 -8.31 -19.27 -7.45
C GLY A 181 -7.15 -20.23 -7.26
N ASP A 182 -6.03 -19.98 -7.93
CA ASP A 182 -4.82 -20.82 -7.93
C ASP A 182 -3.78 -20.36 -6.89
N CYS A 183 -4.21 -20.06 -5.65
CA CYS A 183 -3.28 -19.64 -4.61
C CYS A 183 -2.73 -20.80 -3.78
N CYS A 184 -1.64 -20.59 -3.06
CA CYS A 184 -1.05 -21.61 -2.21
C CYS A 184 -1.97 -22.00 -1.04
N GLU A 185 -1.76 -23.20 -0.49
CA GLU A 185 -2.56 -23.74 0.61
C GLU A 185 -2.61 -22.79 1.83
N TRP A 186 -1.48 -22.16 2.18
CA TRP A 186 -1.44 -21.16 3.25
C TRP A 186 -2.39 -19.98 2.98
N CYS A 187 -2.45 -19.47 1.75
CA CYS A 187 -3.39 -18.41 1.38
C CYS A 187 -4.84 -18.89 1.40
N GLN A 188 -5.10 -20.12 0.95
CA GLN A 188 -6.43 -20.72 0.96
C GLN A 188 -6.97 -20.87 2.39
N ASN A 189 -6.12 -21.28 3.34
CA ASN A 189 -6.47 -21.42 4.76
C ASN A 189 -6.75 -20.08 5.46
N LEU A 190 -6.34 -18.95 4.88
CA LEU A 190 -6.64 -17.61 5.38
C LEU A 190 -7.93 -17.01 4.78
N THR A 191 -8.61 -17.71 3.87
CA THR A 191 -9.85 -17.21 3.26
C THR A 191 -11.02 -17.23 4.23
N GLY A 192 -11.94 -16.28 4.08
CA GLY A 192 -13.12 -16.19 4.92
C GLY A 192 -13.49 -14.76 5.29
N VAL A 193 -14.42 -14.64 6.24
CA VAL A 193 -14.85 -13.37 6.82
C VAL A 193 -14.61 -13.43 8.32
N PHE A 194 -13.93 -12.41 8.85
CA PHE A 194 -13.47 -12.37 10.23
C PHE A 194 -13.89 -11.06 10.90
N GLU A 195 -14.18 -11.12 12.20
CA GLU A 195 -14.25 -9.92 13.03
C GLU A 195 -12.84 -9.36 13.21
N TYR A 196 -12.69 -8.04 13.28
CA TYR A 196 -11.37 -7.43 13.53
C TYR A 196 -10.70 -7.92 14.83
N THR A 197 -11.47 -8.36 15.83
CA THR A 197 -10.94 -8.92 17.08
C THR A 197 -10.75 -10.44 17.06
N LYS A 198 -11.20 -11.13 16.01
CA LYS A 198 -11.18 -12.59 15.88
C LYS A 198 -10.82 -12.99 14.46
N HIS A 199 -9.54 -12.93 14.15
CA HIS A 199 -8.98 -13.34 12.87
C HIS A 199 -7.64 -14.08 13.08
N PRO A 200 -7.19 -14.88 12.11
CA PRO A 200 -5.83 -15.43 12.12
C PRO A 200 -4.79 -14.31 12.19
N GLU A 201 -3.69 -14.48 12.92
CA GLU A 201 -2.62 -13.47 13.02
C GLU A 201 -2.07 -13.06 11.64
N ASP A 202 -2.05 -14.01 10.72
CA ASP A 202 -1.50 -13.88 9.38
C ASP A 202 -2.47 -13.30 8.35
N ILE A 203 -3.68 -12.88 8.75
CA ILE A 203 -4.73 -12.43 7.83
C ILE A 203 -4.30 -11.25 6.93
N PHE A 204 -3.34 -10.45 7.37
CA PHE A 204 -2.79 -9.31 6.64
C PHE A 204 -1.45 -9.62 5.93
N LYS A 205 -0.89 -10.82 6.10
CA LYS A 205 0.38 -11.20 5.48
C LYS A 205 0.17 -11.65 4.02
N ARG A 206 1.14 -11.34 3.17
CA ARG A 206 1.25 -11.75 1.77
C ARG A 206 2.59 -12.45 1.56
N HIS A 207 2.59 -13.60 0.89
CA HIS A 207 3.82 -14.20 0.35
C HIS A 207 4.23 -13.51 -0.96
N LYS A 208 5.41 -13.84 -1.50
CA LYS A 208 6.05 -13.15 -2.64
C LYS A 208 5.12 -12.94 -3.84
N PHE A 209 4.45 -14.00 -4.31
CA PHE A 209 3.55 -13.96 -5.48
C PHE A 209 2.05 -13.85 -5.14
N CYS A 210 1.70 -13.41 -3.93
CA CYS A 210 0.30 -13.43 -3.49
C CYS A 210 -0.56 -12.39 -4.22
N ARG A 211 -1.58 -12.85 -4.94
CA ARG A 211 -2.63 -12.02 -5.57
C ARG A 211 -3.99 -12.11 -4.86
N CYS A 212 -4.06 -12.76 -3.69
CA CYS A 212 -5.31 -12.85 -2.93
C CYS A 212 -5.79 -11.46 -2.52
N LEU A 213 -7.11 -11.29 -2.48
CA LEU A 213 -7.75 -10.04 -2.15
C LEU A 213 -8.06 -9.98 -0.66
N VAL A 214 -7.65 -8.90 -0.01
CA VAL A 214 -8.13 -8.53 1.33
C VAL A 214 -9.09 -7.37 1.17
N GLU A 215 -10.30 -7.53 1.68
CA GLU A 215 -11.39 -6.58 1.53
C GLU A 215 -11.90 -6.11 2.90
N TYR A 216 -12.26 -4.84 2.92
CA TYR A 216 -13.06 -4.25 3.98
C TYR A 216 -14.53 -4.67 3.81
N GLN A 217 -15.18 -5.13 4.88
CA GLN A 217 -16.62 -5.35 4.92
C GLN A 217 -17.35 -4.37 5.84
N GLU A 218 -18.63 -4.14 5.53
CA GLU A 218 -19.54 -3.34 6.34
C GLU A 218 -19.45 -3.72 7.83
N PRO A 219 -19.26 -2.72 8.73
CA PRO A 219 -19.42 -2.92 10.15
C PRO A 219 -20.83 -3.46 10.41
N ASN A 220 -20.95 -4.39 11.36
CA ASN A 220 -22.25 -4.94 11.71
C ASN A 220 -23.22 -3.80 12.08
N SER A 221 -24.45 -3.82 11.56
CA SER A 221 -25.42 -2.70 11.58
C SER A 221 -25.91 -2.29 12.99
N LYS A 222 -25.41 -2.93 14.04
CA LYS A 222 -25.73 -2.59 15.42
C LYS A 222 -25.03 -1.29 15.80
N LYS A 223 -25.81 -0.26 16.09
CA LYS A 223 -25.37 1.05 16.63
C LYS A 223 -24.88 0.95 18.08
N VAL A 224 -24.15 -0.11 18.42
CA VAL A 224 -23.62 -0.34 19.77
C VAL A 224 -22.11 -0.23 19.71
N ASN A 225 -21.54 0.65 20.51
CA ASN A 225 -20.09 0.81 20.59
C ASN A 225 -19.46 -0.44 21.23
N VAL A 226 -18.44 -1.02 20.59
CA VAL A 226 -17.84 -2.30 21.02
C VAL A 226 -17.12 -2.22 22.37
N HIS A 227 -16.64 -1.04 22.76
CA HIS A 227 -15.92 -0.81 24.02
C HIS A 227 -16.87 -0.51 25.16
N THR A 228 -17.86 0.36 24.93
CA THR A 228 -18.77 0.82 25.98
C THR A 228 -20.03 -0.02 26.10
N ARG A 229 -20.34 -0.83 25.07
CA ARG A 229 -21.60 -1.58 24.91
C ARG A 229 -22.85 -0.71 24.96
N LYS A 230 -22.71 0.61 24.71
CA LYS A 230 -23.83 1.57 24.69
C LYS A 230 -24.29 1.87 23.26
N ASN A 231 -25.58 2.14 23.11
CA ASN A 231 -26.12 2.69 21.87
C ASN A 231 -25.41 4.04 21.58
N THR A 232 -24.89 4.18 20.37
CA THR A 232 -24.03 5.30 19.97
C THR A 232 -24.53 5.82 18.62
N SER A 233 -24.77 7.13 18.53
CA SER A 233 -25.21 7.76 17.28
C SER A 233 -24.05 7.93 16.30
N SER A 234 -24.34 8.15 15.01
CA SER A 234 -23.30 8.50 14.03
C SER A 234 -22.51 9.76 14.42
N GLU A 235 -23.14 10.71 15.13
CA GLU A 235 -22.46 11.93 15.57
C GLU A 235 -21.51 11.68 16.75
N ASP A 236 -21.86 10.75 17.65
CA ASP A 236 -20.97 10.32 18.72
C ASP A 236 -19.73 9.58 18.16
N TYR A 237 -19.92 8.76 17.13
CA TYR A 237 -18.79 8.13 16.42
C TYR A 237 -17.87 9.18 15.79
N LYS A 238 -18.42 10.23 15.18
CA LYS A 238 -17.61 11.35 14.65
C LYS A 238 -16.86 12.10 15.76
N ARG A 239 -17.45 12.26 16.94
CA ARG A 239 -16.78 12.90 18.08
C ARG A 239 -15.60 12.08 18.57
N LEU A 240 -15.83 10.80 18.89
CA LEU A 240 -14.79 9.85 19.30
C LEU A 240 -13.68 9.75 18.23
N TYR A 241 -14.08 9.75 16.95
CA TYR A 241 -13.16 9.78 15.83
C TYR A 241 -12.24 11.00 15.85
N ARG A 242 -12.77 12.22 16.05
CA ARG A 242 -11.95 13.45 16.06
C ARG A 242 -10.97 13.43 17.23
N GLU A 243 -11.41 12.93 18.39
CA GLU A 243 -10.55 12.73 19.56
C GLU A 243 -9.40 11.77 19.23
N ARG A 244 -9.69 10.58 18.67
CA ARG A 244 -8.69 9.58 18.28
C ARG A 244 -7.76 10.06 17.16
N GLU A 245 -8.26 10.81 16.19
CA GLU A 245 -7.43 11.40 15.12
C GLU A 245 -6.43 12.40 15.71
N THR A 246 -6.87 13.21 16.69
CA THR A 246 -6.02 14.17 17.39
C THR A 246 -4.95 13.44 18.22
N GLU A 247 -5.33 12.41 18.97
CA GLU A 247 -4.39 11.55 19.72
C GLU A 247 -3.33 10.92 18.80
N ARG A 248 -3.75 10.37 17.64
CA ARG A 248 -2.84 9.81 16.64
C ARG A 248 -1.90 10.86 16.05
N LYS A 249 -2.36 12.07 15.75
CA LYS A 249 -1.49 13.17 15.28
C LYS A 249 -0.45 13.54 16.33
N VAL A 250 -0.86 13.67 17.59
CA VAL A 250 0.06 13.95 18.71
C VAL A 250 1.08 12.82 18.88
N LYS A 251 0.66 11.56 18.83
CA LYS A 251 1.57 10.40 18.91
C LYS A 251 2.58 10.40 17.76
N ARG A 252 2.13 10.66 16.53
CA ARG A 252 3.01 10.76 15.34
C ARG A 252 4.03 11.91 15.47
N GLN A 253 3.62 13.07 15.98
CA GLN A 253 4.53 14.19 16.24
C GLN A 253 5.58 13.84 17.31
N LYS A 254 5.17 13.19 18.40
CA LYS A 254 6.09 12.71 19.45
C LYS A 254 7.09 11.68 18.92
N GLU A 255 6.64 10.71 18.13
CA GLU A 255 7.51 9.72 17.48
C GLU A 255 8.51 10.38 16.51
N SER A 256 8.06 11.36 15.72
CA SER A 256 8.92 12.12 14.80
C SER A 256 9.95 12.95 15.57
N ALA A 257 9.55 13.63 16.63
CA ALA A 257 10.43 14.41 17.49
C ALA A 257 11.48 13.51 18.17
N TYR A 258 11.08 12.34 18.65
CA TYR A 258 11.99 11.33 19.22
C TYR A 258 13.00 10.80 18.20
N ARG A 259 12.58 10.53 16.96
CA ARG A 259 13.50 10.11 15.88
C ARG A 259 14.49 11.23 15.51
N LEU A 260 14.03 12.47 15.42
CA LEU A 260 14.88 13.63 15.15
C LEU A 260 15.88 13.88 16.29
N SER A 261 15.47 13.74 17.56
CA SER A 261 16.39 13.90 18.69
C SER A 261 17.43 12.79 18.79
N LYS A 262 17.10 11.57 18.35
CA LYS A 262 17.98 10.39 18.42
C LYS A 262 18.89 10.23 17.19
N TYR A 263 18.44 10.60 16.00
CA TYR A 263 19.15 10.35 14.74
C TYR A 263 19.42 11.61 13.90
N GLY A 264 18.87 12.77 14.28
CA GLY A 264 19.09 14.04 13.57
C GLY A 264 20.50 14.62 13.72
N SER A 265 21.32 14.08 14.64
CA SER A 265 22.74 14.44 14.79
C SER A 265 23.68 13.65 13.88
N TYR A 266 23.21 12.61 13.18
CA TYR A 266 24.06 11.72 12.37
C TYR A 266 24.26 12.18 10.92
N ASN A 267 23.57 13.25 10.47
CA ASN A 267 23.67 13.80 9.11
C ASN A 267 24.35 15.19 9.07
N LYS A 268 25.31 15.45 9.97
CA LYS A 268 26.07 16.71 10.00
C LYS A 268 27.55 16.58 9.61
N TYR A 269 27.98 15.44 9.07
CA TYR A 269 29.33 15.25 8.54
C TYR A 269 29.28 14.53 7.20
#